data_AF-A0A538SH76-F1
#
_entry.id   AF-A0A538SH76-F1
#
_cell.length_a   1.000
_cell.length_b   1.000
_cell.length_c   1.000
_cell.angle_alpha   90.00
_cell.angle_beta   90.00
_cell.angle_gamma   90.00
#
_symmetry.space_group_name_H-M   'P 1'
#
loop_
_entity.id
_entity.type
_entity.pdbx_description
1 polymer ?
#
loop_
_entity_poly.entity_id
_entity_poly.type
_entity_poly.pdbx_seq_one_letter_code
_entity_poly.pdbx_strand_id
1 'polypeptide(L)'
;MKIPSHMPRTLSEVSGVPSTVENGRAPRPPASSPDGTVQLKISGMHCAACVTRVEQALAAVPGVESASVNLATERALVRLARPVADEQLAAAVREAGYDARPVTSPVADDAELAERRLELADLLRRFVVAAGLAVPVVLIGMLGMLPAVERVLPMTAQNWIQLALATPIQLWAGGPFVRGAWRGVRHRSADMNLLIGLGTMTAYLYSAVVTLIPGTIRAAGLEAHTYFDTAAVIVVLILLGRLLESRARSRSSIAMRRLMSLRPRIAHRVDGATIDDVPLESVQPGDHLLVRPGEQVPVDGVVTEGRSSVDRSMLTGEPIPVEVAHGDAVAGGTVNQTGSFRMRAERVGADSMLMRILRLVEQAQASKAEVSKLADRVAAVFVPVVITIAIAAFVLWFDFGPAPALAHALLAAVSVLIIACPCALGLATPTALMVGTGRGAELGVLLSGADALESAERIDTVVFDKTGTLTRGKPDVT
;
A
#
# COMPACT_ATOMS: atom_id res chain seq x y z
N MET A 1 20.62 -17.67 -48.40
CA MET A 1 22.08 -17.85 -48.25
C MET A 1 22.53 -17.07 -47.02
N LYS A 2 22.89 -17.83 -45.97
CA LYS A 2 23.58 -17.48 -44.70
C LYS A 2 23.08 -16.33 -43.81
N ILE A 3 22.40 -16.77 -42.74
CA ILE A 3 22.25 -16.13 -41.42
C ILE A 3 23.64 -16.06 -40.73
N PRO A 4 23.97 -14.98 -39.98
CA PRO A 4 24.93 -15.07 -38.91
C PRO A 4 24.22 -15.06 -37.54
N SER A 5 24.36 -16.19 -36.86
CA SER A 5 24.07 -16.44 -35.46
C SER A 5 25.16 -15.84 -34.58
N HIS A 6 24.84 -15.00 -33.59
CA HIS A 6 25.61 -14.92 -32.35
C HIS A 6 24.77 -14.35 -31.20
N MET A 7 24.38 -15.27 -30.32
CA MET A 7 23.90 -15.05 -28.95
C MET A 7 25.11 -14.76 -28.06
N PRO A 8 25.08 -13.78 -27.13
CA PRO A 8 26.02 -13.76 -26.03
C PRO A 8 25.47 -14.55 -24.84
N ARG A 9 26.35 -15.42 -24.33
CA ARG A 9 26.21 -16.26 -23.14
C ARG A 9 26.16 -15.40 -21.86
N THR A 10 25.34 -15.88 -20.94
CA THR A 10 25.38 -15.74 -19.46
C THR A 10 26.48 -14.87 -18.85
N LEU A 11 26.06 -13.77 -18.21
CA LEU A 11 26.84 -13.02 -17.23
C LEU A 11 26.98 -13.82 -15.93
N SER A 12 28.07 -14.57 -15.81
CA SER A 12 28.59 -15.07 -14.54
C SER A 12 30.09 -14.78 -14.56
N GLU A 13 30.51 -13.65 -13.99
CA GLU A 13 31.88 -13.33 -13.55
C GLU A 13 32.03 -11.81 -13.33
N VAL A 14 31.53 -11.29 -12.20
CA VAL A 14 32.16 -10.16 -11.48
C VAL A 14 31.75 -10.27 -10.01
N SER A 15 32.53 -10.99 -9.19
CA SER A 15 32.58 -10.73 -7.75
C SER A 15 33.96 -11.14 -7.21
N GLY A 16 34.89 -10.19 -7.21
CA GLY A 16 36.10 -10.27 -6.38
C GLY A 16 35.82 -9.59 -5.05
N VAL A 17 35.50 -10.36 -4.01
CA VAL A 17 35.55 -9.93 -2.61
C VAL A 17 36.50 -10.90 -1.89
N PRO A 18 37.54 -10.42 -1.19
CA PRO A 18 38.47 -11.32 -0.52
C PRO A 18 37.84 -11.89 0.76
N SER A 19 37.93 -13.20 0.89
CA SER A 19 37.52 -14.00 2.05
C SER A 19 38.65 -14.12 3.08
N THR A 20 38.37 -13.70 4.32
CA THR A 20 38.92 -14.17 5.62
C THR A 20 38.34 -13.20 6.66
N VAL A 21 37.68 -13.57 7.76
CA VAL A 21 38.00 -14.56 8.80
C VAL A 21 36.68 -15.02 9.46
N GLU A 22 36.55 -16.33 9.65
CA GLU A 22 35.61 -16.97 10.58
C GLU A 22 35.87 -16.50 12.01
N ASN A 23 34.86 -15.96 12.69
CA ASN A 23 34.70 -16.17 14.12
C ASN A 23 33.22 -16.21 14.47
N GLY A 24 32.80 -17.35 15.01
CA GLY A 24 31.43 -17.69 15.31
C GLY A 24 30.76 -16.72 16.28
N ARG A 25 29.75 -16.01 15.78
CA ARG A 25 28.62 -15.55 16.58
C ARG A 25 27.39 -15.65 15.70
N ALA A 26 26.45 -16.52 16.07
CA ALA A 26 25.14 -16.57 15.43
C ALA A 26 24.56 -15.15 15.38
N PRO A 27 23.93 -14.73 14.27
CA PRO A 27 23.26 -13.43 14.23
C PRO A 27 22.22 -13.40 15.35
N ARG A 28 22.45 -12.53 16.33
CA ARG A 28 21.51 -12.25 17.42
C ARG A 28 20.18 -11.82 16.77
N PRO A 29 19.02 -12.31 17.22
CA PRO A 29 17.75 -11.80 16.72
C PRO A 29 17.72 -10.28 16.89
N PRO A 30 17.17 -9.53 15.92
CA PRO A 30 17.08 -8.08 16.03
C PRO A 30 16.39 -7.73 17.35
N ALA A 31 17.06 -6.89 18.13
CA ALA A 31 16.58 -6.50 19.45
C ALA A 31 15.19 -5.88 19.32
N SER A 32 14.22 -6.50 19.99
CA SER A 32 12.94 -5.87 20.32
C SER A 32 13.23 -4.46 20.84
N SER A 33 12.55 -3.45 20.28
CA SER A 33 12.69 -2.09 20.76
C SER A 33 12.42 -2.05 22.29
N PRO A 34 13.13 -1.21 23.06
CA PRO A 34 12.99 -1.18 24.53
C PRO A 34 11.57 -0.87 25.03
N ASP A 35 10.68 -0.39 24.15
CA ASP A 35 9.26 -0.10 24.42
C ASP A 35 8.30 -1.29 24.14
N GLY A 36 8.81 -2.51 23.95
CA GLY A 36 7.97 -3.69 23.65
C GLY A 36 7.16 -3.54 22.36
N THR A 37 7.60 -2.71 21.42
CA THR A 37 6.87 -2.40 20.19
C THR A 37 7.57 -3.01 18.97
N VAL A 38 6.83 -3.73 18.14
CA VAL A 38 7.31 -4.36 16.91
C VAL A 38 6.63 -3.73 15.71
N GLN A 39 7.39 -3.48 14.64
CA GLN A 39 6.85 -3.03 13.36
C GLN A 39 6.94 -4.14 12.32
N LEU A 40 5.85 -4.36 11.59
CA LEU A 40 5.76 -5.31 10.49
C LEU A 40 5.35 -4.60 9.22
N LYS A 41 6.03 -4.87 8.11
CA LYS A 41 5.56 -4.52 6.76
C LYS A 41 4.61 -5.63 6.33
N ILE A 42 3.40 -5.26 5.91
CA ILE A 42 2.37 -6.20 5.48
C ILE A 42 2.12 -5.99 3.98
N SER A 43 2.12 -7.05 3.20
CA SER A 43 1.89 -6.99 1.76
C SER A 43 0.55 -7.64 1.37
N GLY A 44 -0.08 -7.10 0.32
CA GLY A 44 -1.32 -7.65 -0.25
C GLY A 44 -2.61 -7.19 0.41
N MET A 45 -2.56 -6.13 1.23
CA MET A 45 -3.75 -5.43 1.74
C MET A 45 -4.23 -4.40 0.72
N HIS A 46 -5.53 -4.38 0.45
CA HIS A 46 -6.12 -3.48 -0.56
C HIS A 46 -7.42 -2.82 -0.11
N CYS A 47 -7.88 -3.06 1.12
CA CYS A 47 -9.07 -2.44 1.67
C CYS A 47 -8.96 -2.35 3.20
N ALA A 48 -9.83 -1.57 3.84
CA ALA A 48 -9.89 -1.43 5.29
C ALA A 48 -10.41 -2.70 5.99
N ALA A 49 -11.16 -3.55 5.28
CA ALA A 49 -11.49 -4.89 5.77
C ALA A 49 -10.22 -5.75 5.95
N CYS A 50 -9.25 -5.65 5.06
CA CYS A 50 -7.94 -6.32 5.24
C CYS A 50 -7.22 -5.81 6.49
N VAL A 51 -7.21 -4.49 6.71
CA VAL A 51 -6.59 -3.85 7.88
C VAL A 51 -7.19 -4.39 9.17
N THR A 52 -8.51 -4.35 9.29
CA THR A 52 -9.23 -4.78 10.50
C THR A 52 -8.95 -6.25 10.80
N ARG A 53 -8.89 -7.09 9.76
CA ARG A 53 -8.55 -8.51 9.90
C ARG A 53 -7.13 -8.71 10.41
N VAL A 54 -6.16 -7.99 9.85
CA VAL A 54 -4.76 -8.12 10.29
C VAL A 54 -4.60 -7.61 11.73
N GLU A 55 -5.27 -6.52 12.11
CA GLU A 55 -5.31 -6.05 13.50
C GLU A 55 -5.90 -7.11 14.44
N GLN A 56 -7.01 -7.74 14.07
CA GLN A 56 -7.63 -8.81 14.86
C GLN A 56 -6.72 -10.05 14.97
N ALA A 57 -6.08 -10.44 13.87
CA ALA A 57 -5.15 -11.58 13.85
C ALA A 57 -3.94 -11.33 14.74
N LEU A 58 -3.36 -10.13 14.69
CA LEU A 58 -2.24 -9.73 15.55
C LEU A 58 -2.68 -9.62 17.01
N ALA A 59 -3.84 -9.03 17.30
CA ALA A 59 -4.37 -8.92 18.66
C ALA A 59 -4.72 -10.29 19.29
N ALA A 60 -5.02 -11.30 18.47
CA ALA A 60 -5.28 -12.66 18.95
C ALA A 60 -4.00 -13.42 19.35
N VAL A 61 -2.80 -12.93 18.99
CA VAL A 61 -1.54 -13.57 19.36
C VAL A 61 -1.27 -13.38 20.86
N PRO A 62 -1.09 -14.47 21.64
CA PRO A 62 -0.81 -14.35 23.07
C PRO A 62 0.46 -13.53 23.33
N GLY A 63 0.32 -12.45 24.10
CA GLY A 63 1.43 -11.53 24.39
C GLY A 63 1.36 -10.22 23.62
N VAL A 64 0.43 -10.06 22.67
CA VAL A 64 0.10 -8.76 22.06
C VAL A 64 -0.89 -8.01 22.95
N GLU A 65 -0.59 -6.76 23.28
CA GLU A 65 -1.48 -5.84 23.99
C GLU A 65 -2.40 -5.10 23.02
N SER A 66 -1.82 -4.58 21.94
CA SER A 66 -2.56 -3.85 20.91
C SER A 66 -1.85 -3.93 19.57
N ALA A 67 -2.62 -3.87 18.48
CA ALA A 67 -2.11 -3.81 17.11
C ALA A 67 -2.87 -2.75 16.32
N SER A 68 -2.15 -1.91 15.60
CA SER A 68 -2.71 -0.92 14.69
C SER A 68 -2.05 -1.04 13.33
N VAL A 69 -2.84 -1.07 12.26
CA VAL A 69 -2.34 -1.22 10.90
C VAL A 69 -2.63 0.02 10.08
N ASN A 70 -1.60 0.58 9.46
CA ASN A 70 -1.72 1.69 8.52
C ASN A 70 -1.67 1.15 7.08
N LEU A 71 -2.79 1.24 6.38
CA LEU A 71 -2.91 0.78 5.00
C LEU A 71 -2.10 1.61 3.99
N ALA A 72 -1.85 2.89 4.29
CA ALA A 72 -1.13 3.79 3.40
C ALA A 72 0.38 3.54 3.40
N THR A 73 0.92 3.17 4.56
CA THR A 73 2.33 2.75 4.69
C THR A 73 2.50 1.23 4.58
N GLU A 74 1.39 0.50 4.63
CA GLU A 74 1.32 -0.96 4.72
C GLU A 74 2.16 -1.50 5.89
N ARG A 75 2.13 -0.79 7.01
CA ARG A 75 2.88 -1.13 8.22
C ARG A 75 1.93 -1.39 9.38
N ALA A 76 2.19 -2.43 10.15
CA ALA A 76 1.60 -2.66 11.46
C ALA A 76 2.54 -2.17 12.56
N LEU A 77 1.97 -1.52 13.56
CA LEU A 77 2.59 -1.26 14.84
C LEU A 77 1.94 -2.18 15.87
N VAL A 78 2.73 -3.03 16.53
CA VAL A 78 2.26 -4.03 17.49
C VAL A 78 2.91 -3.74 18.84
N ARG A 79 2.11 -3.48 19.87
CA ARG A 79 2.58 -3.39 21.26
C ARG A 79 2.46 -4.74 21.93
N LEU A 80 3.53 -5.17 22.59
CA LEU A 80 3.65 -6.46 23.24
C LEU A 80 3.57 -6.29 24.75
N ALA A 81 2.63 -7.01 25.39
CA ALA A 81 2.60 -7.18 26.84
C ALA A 81 3.67 -8.17 27.33
N ARG A 82 4.11 -9.09 26.47
CA ARG A 82 5.17 -10.08 26.73
C ARG A 82 6.02 -10.29 25.47
N PRO A 83 7.28 -10.72 25.57
CA PRO A 83 8.11 -10.99 24.40
C PRO A 83 7.44 -12.03 23.48
N VAL A 84 7.20 -11.67 22.23
CA VAL A 84 6.68 -12.53 21.15
C VAL A 84 7.68 -12.47 20.01
N ALA A 85 7.97 -13.60 19.37
CA ALA A 85 8.89 -13.64 18.25
C ALA A 85 8.26 -13.02 16.99
N ASP A 86 9.03 -12.24 16.23
CA ASP A 86 8.57 -11.62 14.98
C ASP A 86 7.97 -12.62 14.00
N GLU A 87 8.54 -13.83 13.92
CA GLU A 87 8.05 -14.91 13.06
C GLU A 87 6.67 -15.42 13.47
N GLN A 88 6.33 -15.38 14.76
CA GLN A 88 4.98 -15.75 15.25
C GLN A 88 3.95 -14.69 14.83
N LEU A 89 4.31 -13.42 14.93
CA LEU A 89 3.45 -12.33 14.45
C LEU A 89 3.28 -12.43 12.92
N ALA A 90 4.37 -12.67 12.18
CA ALA A 90 4.33 -12.84 10.73
C ALA A 90 3.52 -14.10 10.31
N ALA A 91 3.60 -15.20 11.08
CA ALA A 91 2.78 -16.38 10.87
C ALA A 91 1.29 -16.08 11.07
N ALA A 92 0.91 -15.33 12.11
CA ALA A 92 -0.48 -14.93 12.33
C ALA A 92 -1.04 -14.09 11.16
N VAL A 93 -0.22 -13.19 10.60
CA VAL A 93 -0.61 -12.41 9.41
C VAL A 93 -0.73 -13.29 8.16
N ARG A 94 0.18 -14.27 7.98
CA ARG A 94 0.09 -15.28 6.89
C ARG A 94 -1.13 -16.17 7.01
N GLU A 95 -1.50 -16.56 8.22
CA GLU A 95 -2.72 -17.32 8.48
C GLU A 95 -3.98 -16.48 8.18
N ALA A 96 -3.93 -15.17 8.41
CA ALA A 96 -4.97 -14.23 7.98
C ALA A 96 -4.99 -14.00 6.45
N GLY A 97 -4.03 -14.54 5.71
CA GLY A 97 -3.97 -14.53 4.25
C GLY A 97 -3.17 -13.37 3.64
N TYR A 98 -2.29 -12.73 4.41
CA TYR A 98 -1.42 -11.63 3.97
C TYR A 98 0.05 -11.97 4.23
N ASP A 99 0.96 -11.35 3.49
CA ASP A 99 2.39 -11.57 3.75
C ASP A 99 2.90 -10.53 4.75
N ALA A 100 3.85 -10.90 5.61
CA ALA A 100 4.39 -10.01 6.62
C ALA A 100 5.87 -10.25 6.87
N ARG A 101 6.64 -9.16 6.96
CA ARG A 101 8.06 -9.18 7.30
C ARG A 101 8.38 -8.11 8.35
N PRO A 102 9.30 -8.39 9.30
CA PRO A 102 9.73 -7.39 10.27
C PRO A 102 10.41 -6.21 9.59
N VAL A 103 10.12 -5.00 10.09
CA VAL A 103 10.74 -3.77 9.62
C VAL A 103 12.01 -3.55 10.44
N THR A 104 13.17 -3.76 9.81
CA THR A 104 14.49 -3.59 10.45
C THR A 104 14.96 -2.14 10.47
N SER A 105 14.39 -1.28 9.62
CA SER A 105 14.66 0.16 9.58
C SER A 105 13.36 0.95 9.44
N PRO A 106 13.15 2.02 10.24
CA PRO A 106 11.99 2.89 10.10
C PRO A 106 11.91 3.58 8.72
N VAL A 107 13.02 3.62 7.99
CA VAL A 107 13.10 4.22 6.66
C VAL A 107 12.75 3.18 5.59
N ALA A 108 11.90 3.57 4.63
CA ALA A 108 11.72 2.79 3.41
C ALA A 108 13.05 2.76 2.65
N ASP A 109 13.69 1.59 2.61
CA ASP A 109 14.94 1.38 1.88
C ASP A 109 14.71 1.53 0.36
N ASP A 110 15.79 1.70 -0.41
CA ASP A 110 15.76 1.75 -1.87
C ASP A 110 15.09 0.49 -2.46
N ALA A 111 15.20 -0.64 -1.75
CA ALA A 111 14.47 -1.88 -2.04
C ALA A 111 12.93 -1.71 -1.95
N GLU A 112 12.40 -1.05 -0.90
CA GLU A 112 10.96 -0.82 -0.74
C GLU A 112 10.43 0.13 -1.84
N LEU A 113 11.24 1.11 -2.26
CA LEU A 113 10.90 2.00 -3.37
C LEU A 113 10.87 1.28 -4.72
N ALA A 114 11.82 0.36 -4.95
CA ALA A 114 11.85 -0.46 -6.14
C ALA A 114 10.64 -1.40 -6.21
N GLU A 115 10.28 -2.05 -5.10
CA GLU A 115 9.09 -2.91 -5.00
C GLU A 115 7.80 -2.16 -5.36
N ARG A 116 7.59 -0.95 -4.81
CA ARG A 116 6.41 -0.13 -5.14
C ARG A 116 6.34 0.26 -6.62
N ARG A 117 7.48 0.54 -7.25
CA ARG A 117 7.54 0.84 -8.69
C ARG A 117 7.17 -0.38 -9.54
N LEU A 118 7.65 -1.57 -9.14
CA LEU A 118 7.31 -2.82 -9.80
C LEU A 118 5.81 -3.14 -9.67
N GLU A 119 5.22 -2.90 -8.50
CA GLU A 119 3.79 -3.11 -8.27
C GLU A 119 2.92 -2.17 -9.14
N LEU A 120 3.25 -0.88 -9.18
CA LEU A 120 2.59 0.09 -10.06
C LEU A 120 2.72 -0.29 -11.54
N ALA A 121 3.90 -0.75 -11.96
CA ALA A 121 4.12 -1.21 -13.33
C ALA A 121 3.31 -2.47 -13.65
N ASP A 122 3.17 -3.41 -12.71
CA ASP A 122 2.31 -4.59 -12.88
C ASP A 122 0.84 -4.22 -13.01
N LEU A 123 0.33 -3.32 -12.16
CA LEU A 123 -1.04 -2.80 -12.24
C LEU A 123 -1.31 -2.10 -13.56
N LEU A 124 -0.40 -1.21 -14.00
CA LEU A 124 -0.48 -0.53 -15.29
C LEU A 124 -0.50 -1.53 -16.45
N ARG A 125 0.40 -2.51 -16.43
CA ARG A 125 0.47 -3.54 -17.47
C ARG A 125 -0.83 -4.35 -17.54
N ARG A 126 -1.36 -4.79 -16.40
CA ARG A 126 -2.65 -5.50 -16.33
C ARG A 126 -3.78 -4.66 -16.87
N PHE A 127 -3.86 -3.39 -16.46
CA PHE A 127 -4.90 -2.47 -16.93
C PHE A 127 -4.82 -2.24 -18.44
N VAL A 128 -3.66 -1.90 -18.98
CA VAL A 128 -3.50 -1.59 -20.42
C VAL A 128 -3.81 -2.81 -21.28
N VAL A 129 -3.30 -3.99 -20.91
CA VAL A 129 -3.57 -5.23 -21.64
C VAL A 129 -5.05 -5.60 -21.52
N ALA A 130 -5.63 -5.55 -20.33
CA ALA A 130 -7.05 -5.88 -20.13
C ALA A 130 -7.97 -4.91 -20.88
N ALA A 131 -7.69 -3.61 -20.84
CA ALA A 131 -8.45 -2.59 -21.58
C ALA A 131 -8.33 -2.80 -23.09
N GLY A 132 -7.12 -3.07 -23.59
CA GLY A 132 -6.89 -3.36 -25.00
C GLY A 132 -7.64 -4.60 -25.50
N LEU A 133 -7.76 -5.64 -24.67
CA LEU A 133 -8.51 -6.85 -24.99
C LEU A 133 -10.03 -6.68 -24.78
N ALA A 134 -10.45 -5.87 -23.81
CA ALA A 134 -11.86 -5.63 -23.51
C ALA A 134 -12.56 -4.81 -24.61
N VAL A 135 -11.84 -3.89 -25.27
CA VAL A 135 -12.40 -3.06 -26.35
C VAL A 135 -12.98 -3.94 -27.48
N PRO A 136 -12.24 -4.89 -28.08
CA PRO A 136 -12.81 -5.82 -29.05
C PRO A 136 -13.94 -6.68 -28.47
N VAL A 137 -13.87 -7.13 -27.23
CA VAL A 137 -14.96 -7.93 -26.60
C VAL A 137 -16.26 -7.13 -26.56
N VAL A 138 -16.21 -5.87 -26.09
CA VAL A 138 -17.36 -4.97 -26.03
C VAL A 138 -17.86 -4.64 -27.43
N LEU A 139 -16.97 -4.35 -28.38
CA LEU A 139 -17.36 -4.07 -29.76
C LEU A 139 -18.05 -5.26 -30.41
N ILE A 140 -17.58 -6.49 -30.18
CA ILE A 140 -18.24 -7.70 -30.68
C ILE A 140 -19.59 -7.90 -29.98
N GLY A 141 -19.67 -7.70 -28.67
CA GLY A 141 -20.94 -7.80 -27.92
C GLY A 141 -21.99 -6.79 -28.40
N MET A 142 -21.60 -5.55 -28.69
CA MET A 142 -22.52 -4.50 -29.15
C MET A 142 -22.83 -4.58 -30.65
N LEU A 143 -21.82 -4.71 -31.50
CA LEU A 143 -21.97 -4.70 -32.97
C LEU A 143 -22.39 -6.06 -33.52
N GLY A 144 -22.12 -7.15 -32.80
CA GLY A 144 -22.47 -8.51 -33.19
C GLY A 144 -23.98 -8.77 -33.27
N MET A 145 -24.78 -7.92 -32.62
CA MET A 145 -26.25 -7.91 -32.72
C MET A 145 -26.78 -7.28 -34.01
N LEU A 146 -25.92 -6.61 -34.81
CA LEU A 146 -26.35 -6.03 -36.07
C LEU A 146 -26.48 -7.11 -37.16
N PRO A 147 -27.60 -7.17 -37.91
CA PRO A 147 -27.82 -8.18 -38.94
C PRO A 147 -26.75 -8.20 -40.04
N ALA A 148 -26.12 -7.04 -40.30
CA ALA A 148 -25.02 -6.93 -41.26
C ALA A 148 -23.73 -7.62 -40.78
N VAL A 149 -23.47 -7.57 -39.47
CA VAL A 149 -22.29 -8.17 -38.84
C VAL A 149 -22.50 -9.66 -38.66
N GLU A 150 -23.70 -10.10 -38.25
CA GLU A 150 -24.03 -11.51 -38.06
C GLU A 150 -23.85 -12.35 -39.34
N ARG A 151 -24.10 -11.76 -40.52
CA ARG A 151 -23.85 -12.42 -41.82
C ARG A 151 -22.37 -12.71 -42.09
N VAL A 152 -21.47 -11.88 -41.57
CA VAL A 152 -20.01 -11.99 -41.79
C VAL A 152 -19.36 -12.78 -40.66
N LEU A 153 -19.82 -12.58 -39.42
CA LEU A 153 -19.34 -13.25 -38.23
C LEU A 153 -20.54 -13.92 -37.53
N PRO A 154 -20.74 -15.24 -37.70
CA PRO A 154 -21.87 -15.91 -37.05
C PRO A 154 -21.73 -15.89 -35.52
N MET A 155 -22.85 -15.90 -34.78
CA MET A 155 -22.86 -15.81 -33.32
C MET A 155 -21.94 -16.83 -32.63
N THR A 156 -21.80 -18.05 -33.18
CA THR A 156 -20.88 -19.07 -32.66
C THR A 156 -19.43 -18.61 -32.73
N ALA A 157 -19.00 -18.03 -33.86
CA ALA A 157 -17.65 -17.49 -34.02
C ALA A 157 -17.43 -16.28 -33.09
N GLN A 158 -18.43 -15.40 -32.96
CA GLN A 158 -18.38 -14.28 -32.02
C GLN A 158 -18.14 -14.76 -30.58
N ASN A 159 -18.88 -15.77 -30.11
CA ASN A 159 -18.75 -16.31 -28.76
C ASN A 159 -17.38 -16.93 -28.50
N TRP A 160 -16.83 -17.67 -29.47
CA TRP A 160 -15.48 -18.24 -29.36
C TRP A 160 -14.38 -17.17 -29.31
N ILE A 161 -14.51 -16.11 -30.12
CA ILE A 161 -13.56 -14.98 -30.09
C ILE A 161 -13.66 -14.25 -28.75
N GLN A 162 -14.87 -13.98 -28.26
CA GLN A 162 -15.08 -13.37 -26.95
C GLN A 162 -14.52 -14.23 -25.82
N LEU A 163 -14.73 -15.56 -25.86
CA LEU A 163 -14.13 -16.47 -24.88
C LEU A 163 -12.60 -16.39 -24.90
N ALA A 164 -11.98 -16.42 -26.08
CA ALA A 164 -10.53 -16.35 -26.23
C ALA A 164 -9.94 -15.03 -25.68
N LEU A 165 -10.62 -13.91 -25.91
CA LEU A 165 -10.19 -12.59 -25.44
C LEU A 165 -10.52 -12.34 -23.96
N ALA A 166 -11.66 -12.83 -23.47
CA ALA A 166 -12.09 -12.65 -22.09
C ALA A 166 -11.31 -13.55 -21.12
N THR A 167 -10.80 -14.70 -21.57
CA THR A 167 -10.02 -15.62 -20.73
C THR A 167 -8.77 -14.98 -20.09
N PRO A 168 -7.86 -14.33 -20.84
CA PRO A 168 -6.71 -13.64 -20.23
C PRO A 168 -7.13 -12.44 -19.36
N ILE A 169 -8.24 -11.77 -19.69
CA ILE A 169 -8.79 -10.70 -18.84
C ILE A 169 -9.23 -11.29 -17.50
N GLN A 170 -10.01 -12.37 -17.49
CA GLN A 170 -10.55 -12.97 -16.28
C GLN A 170 -9.48 -13.65 -15.43
N LEU A 171 -8.66 -14.50 -16.03
CA LEU A 171 -7.74 -15.37 -15.30
C LEU A 171 -6.42 -14.67 -14.92
N TRP A 172 -5.86 -13.86 -15.82
CA TRP A 172 -4.59 -13.18 -15.57
C TRP A 172 -4.80 -11.78 -14.98
N ALA A 173 -5.54 -10.90 -15.65
CA ALA A 173 -5.76 -9.54 -15.16
C ALA A 173 -6.67 -9.53 -13.91
N GLY A 174 -7.74 -10.35 -13.93
CA GLY A 174 -8.69 -10.52 -12.84
C GLY A 174 -8.26 -11.51 -11.74
N GLY A 175 -7.21 -12.30 -11.98
CA GLY A 175 -6.71 -13.30 -11.03
C GLY A 175 -6.45 -12.81 -9.59
N PRO A 176 -5.94 -11.58 -9.34
CA PRO A 176 -5.85 -11.03 -7.99
C PRO A 176 -7.20 -10.89 -7.28
N PHE A 177 -8.27 -10.53 -7.99
CA PHE A 177 -9.62 -10.39 -7.41
C PHE A 177 -10.21 -11.74 -7.05
N VAL A 178 -10.02 -12.74 -7.91
CA VAL A 178 -10.46 -14.13 -7.66
C VAL A 178 -9.73 -14.72 -6.45
N ARG A 179 -8.42 -14.52 -6.36
CA ARG A 179 -7.63 -14.92 -5.18
C ARG A 179 -8.07 -14.16 -3.93
N GLY A 180 -8.43 -12.88 -4.07
CA GLY A 180 -9.02 -12.08 -3.00
C GLY A 180 -10.36 -12.65 -2.52
N ALA A 181 -11.26 -12.95 -3.45
CA ALA A 181 -12.56 -13.56 -3.16
C ALA A 181 -12.42 -14.91 -2.45
N TRP A 182 -11.51 -15.76 -2.93
CA TRP A 182 -11.23 -17.06 -2.31
C TRP A 182 -10.74 -16.92 -0.86
N ARG A 183 -9.82 -15.97 -0.61
CA ARG A 183 -9.41 -15.63 0.76
C ARG A 183 -10.60 -15.13 1.58
N GLY A 184 -11.44 -14.28 1.01
CA GLY A 184 -12.65 -13.76 1.67
C GLY A 184 -13.60 -14.88 2.11
N VAL A 185 -13.89 -15.84 1.22
CA VAL A 185 -14.71 -17.02 1.55
C VAL A 185 -14.06 -17.86 2.65
N ARG A 186 -12.78 -18.22 2.49
CA ARG A 186 -12.05 -19.06 3.46
C ARG A 186 -12.06 -18.47 4.87
N HIS A 187 -11.97 -17.16 4.97
CA HIS A 187 -11.87 -16.43 6.25
C HIS A 187 -13.15 -15.68 6.62
N ARG A 188 -14.29 -16.02 5.99
CA ARG A 188 -15.62 -15.45 6.26
C ARG A 188 -15.67 -13.91 6.27
N SER A 189 -14.94 -13.22 5.37
CA SER A 189 -15.18 -11.78 5.11
C SER A 189 -16.09 -11.56 3.92
N ALA A 190 -17.02 -10.64 4.11
CA ALA A 190 -17.70 -9.94 3.03
C ALA A 190 -16.89 -8.67 2.70
N ASP A 191 -15.99 -8.77 1.72
CA ASP A 191 -15.22 -7.63 1.23
C ASP A 191 -15.51 -7.36 -0.26
N MET A 192 -15.02 -6.22 -0.76
CA MET A 192 -15.24 -5.81 -2.15
C MET A 192 -14.71 -6.85 -3.16
N ASN A 193 -13.62 -7.58 -2.85
CA ASN A 193 -13.08 -8.59 -3.76
C ASN A 193 -14.00 -9.80 -3.86
N LEU A 194 -14.72 -10.17 -2.78
CA LEU A 194 -15.67 -11.28 -2.81
C LEU A 194 -16.77 -11.05 -3.85
N LEU A 195 -17.39 -9.87 -3.84
CA LEU A 195 -18.47 -9.55 -4.77
C LEU A 195 -17.97 -9.46 -6.21
N ILE A 196 -16.84 -8.78 -6.43
CA ILE A 196 -16.21 -8.67 -7.76
C ILE A 196 -15.82 -10.05 -8.29
N GLY A 197 -15.12 -10.83 -7.48
CA GLY A 197 -14.63 -12.15 -7.87
C GLY A 197 -15.77 -13.10 -8.16
N LEU A 198 -16.81 -13.13 -7.32
CA LEU A 198 -17.99 -13.94 -7.56
C LEU A 198 -18.75 -13.48 -8.81
N GLY A 199 -19.04 -12.19 -8.95
CA GLY A 199 -19.81 -11.65 -10.08
C GLY A 199 -19.10 -11.87 -11.43
N THR A 200 -17.83 -11.47 -11.53
CA THR A 200 -17.06 -11.63 -12.78
C THR A 200 -16.82 -13.10 -13.13
N MET A 201 -16.54 -13.96 -12.13
CA MET A 201 -16.34 -15.38 -12.38
C MET A 201 -17.66 -16.06 -12.79
N THR A 202 -18.77 -15.68 -12.18
CA THR A 202 -20.09 -16.21 -12.53
C THR A 202 -20.47 -15.83 -13.96
N ALA A 203 -20.29 -14.55 -14.33
CA ALA A 203 -20.52 -14.08 -15.70
C ALA A 203 -19.64 -14.80 -16.72
N TYR A 204 -18.34 -14.97 -16.42
CA TYR A 204 -17.40 -15.68 -17.28
C TYR A 204 -17.75 -17.17 -17.43
N LEU A 205 -17.99 -17.88 -16.32
CA LEU A 205 -18.28 -19.31 -16.33
C LEU A 205 -19.61 -19.61 -17.03
N TYR A 206 -20.66 -18.83 -16.76
CA TYR A 206 -21.92 -18.94 -17.46
C TYR A 206 -21.72 -18.76 -18.98
N SER A 207 -21.00 -17.72 -19.38
CA SER A 207 -20.72 -17.44 -20.80
C SER A 207 -19.88 -18.53 -21.46
N ALA A 208 -18.92 -19.10 -20.73
CA ALA A 208 -18.12 -20.23 -21.19
C ALA A 208 -18.98 -21.47 -21.40
N VAL A 209 -19.90 -21.79 -20.48
CA VAL A 209 -20.83 -22.92 -20.62
C VAL A 209 -21.75 -22.73 -21.84
N VAL A 210 -22.32 -21.53 -22.01
CA VAL A 210 -23.15 -21.18 -23.18
C VAL A 210 -22.37 -21.34 -24.50
N THR A 211 -21.08 -21.01 -24.50
CA THR A 211 -20.21 -21.11 -25.69
C THR A 211 -19.80 -22.55 -26.00
N LEU A 212 -19.50 -23.35 -24.97
CA LEU A 212 -19.01 -24.72 -25.14
C LEU A 212 -20.12 -25.72 -25.47
N ILE A 213 -21.33 -25.52 -24.93
CA ILE A 213 -22.43 -26.49 -25.07
C ILE A 213 -23.75 -25.81 -25.52
N PRO A 214 -23.76 -25.06 -26.63
CA PRO A 214 -24.92 -24.26 -27.04
C PRO A 214 -26.18 -25.09 -27.33
N GLY A 215 -26.01 -26.35 -27.78
CA GLY A 215 -27.13 -27.25 -28.07
C GLY A 215 -27.93 -27.63 -26.83
N THR A 216 -27.26 -27.87 -25.70
CA THR A 216 -27.94 -28.22 -24.43
C THR A 216 -28.70 -27.04 -23.84
N ILE A 217 -28.13 -25.83 -23.96
CA ILE A 217 -28.75 -24.58 -23.49
C ILE A 217 -30.00 -24.26 -24.31
N ARG A 218 -29.93 -24.38 -25.64
CA ARG A 218 -31.10 -24.17 -26.51
C ARG A 218 -32.16 -25.23 -26.33
N ALA A 219 -31.78 -26.50 -26.12
CA ALA A 219 -32.72 -27.57 -25.79
C ALA A 219 -33.41 -27.34 -24.45
N ALA A 220 -32.76 -26.61 -23.53
CA ALA A 220 -33.33 -26.12 -22.29
C ALA A 220 -34.13 -24.80 -22.48
N GLY A 221 -34.49 -24.40 -23.70
CA GLY A 221 -35.35 -23.22 -23.93
C GLY A 221 -34.77 -21.88 -23.47
N LEU A 222 -33.46 -21.82 -23.17
CA LEU A 222 -32.79 -20.59 -22.78
C LEU A 222 -32.26 -19.85 -24.01
N GLU A 223 -32.38 -18.52 -23.99
CA GLU A 223 -31.66 -17.67 -24.92
C GLU A 223 -30.16 -17.71 -24.59
N ALA A 224 -29.36 -18.15 -25.56
CA ALA A 224 -27.91 -18.38 -25.43
C ALA A 224 -27.11 -17.06 -25.52
N HIS A 225 -27.46 -16.08 -24.68
CA HIS A 225 -26.72 -14.82 -24.56
C HIS A 225 -25.49 -15.02 -23.67
N THR A 226 -24.37 -14.40 -24.05
CA THR A 226 -23.12 -14.41 -23.29
C THR A 226 -22.89 -13.05 -22.64
N TYR A 227 -22.21 -13.05 -21.49
CA TYR A 227 -21.86 -11.87 -20.68
C TYR A 227 -20.33 -11.69 -20.55
N PHE A 228 -19.56 -12.09 -21.57
CA PHE A 228 -18.10 -11.91 -21.56
C PHE A 228 -17.69 -10.43 -21.52
N ASP A 229 -18.46 -9.58 -22.19
CA ASP A 229 -18.33 -8.12 -22.19
C ASP A 229 -18.48 -7.55 -20.78
N THR A 230 -19.49 -7.99 -20.05
CA THR A 230 -19.80 -7.53 -18.70
C THR A 230 -18.68 -7.94 -17.75
N ALA A 231 -18.23 -9.20 -17.79
CA ALA A 231 -17.08 -9.65 -17.00
C ALA A 231 -15.81 -8.84 -17.31
N ALA A 232 -15.52 -8.61 -18.60
CA ALA A 232 -14.33 -7.89 -19.04
C ALA A 232 -14.34 -6.41 -18.60
N VAL A 233 -15.46 -5.71 -18.79
CA VAL A 233 -15.61 -4.30 -18.43
C VAL A 233 -15.46 -4.11 -16.92
N ILE A 234 -16.08 -4.98 -16.12
CA ILE A 234 -15.98 -4.92 -14.66
C ILE A 234 -14.50 -5.03 -14.24
N VAL A 235 -13.76 -6.02 -14.74
CA VAL A 235 -12.33 -6.20 -14.43
C VAL A 235 -11.52 -4.96 -14.80
N VAL A 236 -11.75 -4.37 -15.99
CA VAL A 236 -11.03 -3.18 -16.46
C VAL A 236 -11.32 -1.95 -15.59
N LEU A 237 -12.58 -1.67 -15.27
CA LEU A 237 -12.97 -0.52 -14.45
C LEU A 237 -12.40 -0.61 -13.03
N ILE A 238 -12.34 -1.81 -12.47
CA ILE A 238 -11.77 -2.02 -11.13
C ILE A 238 -10.25 -1.89 -11.15
N LEU A 239 -9.57 -2.40 -12.19
CA LEU A 239 -8.14 -2.18 -12.38
C LEU A 239 -7.82 -0.69 -12.52
N LEU A 240 -8.65 0.05 -13.25
CA LEU A 240 -8.55 1.50 -13.35
C LEU A 240 -8.72 2.17 -11.98
N GLY A 241 -9.72 1.77 -11.19
CA GLY A 241 -9.92 2.30 -9.84
C GLY A 241 -8.73 2.09 -8.93
N ARG A 242 -8.18 0.88 -8.90
CA ARG A 242 -6.95 0.57 -8.14
C ARG A 242 -5.73 1.35 -8.63
N LEU A 243 -5.63 1.58 -9.94
CA LEU A 243 -4.54 2.37 -10.50
C LEU A 243 -4.64 3.84 -10.04
N LEU A 244 -5.84 4.42 -10.07
CA LEU A 244 -6.08 5.78 -9.59
C LEU A 244 -5.83 5.89 -8.08
N GLU A 245 -6.30 4.91 -7.31
CA GLU A 245 -6.09 4.83 -5.86
C GLU A 245 -4.60 4.76 -5.49
N SER A 246 -3.85 3.83 -6.11
CA SER A 246 -2.42 3.67 -5.86
C SER A 246 -1.63 4.93 -6.25
N ARG A 247 -1.99 5.57 -7.37
CA ARG A 247 -1.39 6.82 -7.81
C ARG A 247 -1.67 7.97 -6.84
N ALA A 248 -2.91 8.11 -6.36
CA ALA A 248 -3.29 9.12 -5.37
C ALA A 248 -2.52 8.95 -4.05
N ARG A 249 -2.42 7.70 -3.54
CA ARG A 249 -1.72 7.38 -2.29
C ARG A 249 -0.21 7.61 -2.37
N SER A 250 0.41 7.48 -3.54
CA SER A 250 1.86 7.65 -3.72
C SER A 250 2.38 9.07 -3.44
N ARG A 251 1.54 10.11 -3.61
CA ARG A 251 1.91 11.52 -3.43
C ARG A 251 2.03 11.92 -1.95
N SER A 252 1.24 11.31 -1.07
CA SER A 252 1.24 11.53 0.38
C SER A 252 2.57 11.22 1.06
N SER A 253 3.25 10.17 0.60
CA SER A 253 4.53 9.72 1.15
C SER A 253 5.70 10.70 0.92
N ILE A 254 5.52 11.75 0.11
CA ILE A 254 6.59 12.70 -0.24
C ILE A 254 6.89 13.71 0.88
N ALA A 255 5.88 14.10 1.67
CA ALA A 255 6.07 15.06 2.76
C ALA A 255 6.96 14.50 3.88
N MET A 256 6.76 13.24 4.26
CA MET A 256 7.64 12.53 5.21
C MET A 256 9.09 12.47 4.68
N ARG A 257 9.28 12.24 3.38
CA ARG A 257 10.61 12.13 2.75
C ARG A 257 11.46 13.41 2.88
N ARG A 258 10.84 14.61 2.89
CA ARG A 258 11.58 15.87 3.06
C ARG A 258 12.12 16.06 4.48
N LEU A 259 11.41 15.56 5.49
CA LEU A 259 11.93 15.50 6.86
C LEU A 259 13.06 14.46 6.98
N MET A 260 13.05 13.42 6.14
CA MET A 260 14.02 12.31 6.20
C MET A 260 15.32 12.57 5.43
N SER A 261 15.35 13.51 4.47
CA SER A 261 16.62 13.97 3.86
C SER A 261 17.51 14.77 4.81
N LEU A 262 17.05 15.01 6.04
CA LEU A 262 17.75 15.72 7.11
C LEU A 262 18.48 14.77 8.08
N ARG A 263 18.61 13.47 7.75
CA ARG A 263 19.44 12.54 8.54
C ARG A 263 20.81 12.42 7.86
N PRO A 264 21.92 12.70 8.56
CA PRO A 264 23.23 12.36 8.04
C PRO A 264 23.39 10.84 7.97
N ARG A 265 23.87 10.31 6.84
CA ARG A 265 24.06 8.86 6.63
C ARG A 265 25.32 8.34 7.31
N ILE A 266 26.29 9.22 7.53
CA ILE A 266 27.61 8.94 8.08
C ILE A 266 27.85 9.81 9.32
N ALA A 267 28.63 9.29 10.26
CA ALA A 267 29.15 10.02 11.40
C ALA A 267 30.67 9.89 11.43
N HIS A 268 31.36 10.95 11.86
CA HIS A 268 32.81 11.00 11.96
C HIS A 268 33.23 10.56 13.36
N ARG A 269 33.53 9.27 13.55
CA ARG A 269 33.95 8.75 14.87
C ARG A 269 35.44 9.04 15.08
N VAL A 270 35.77 9.56 16.25
CA VAL A 270 37.13 9.88 16.67
C VAL A 270 37.63 8.76 17.57
N ASP A 271 38.70 8.08 17.14
CA ASP A 271 39.42 7.10 17.96
C ASP A 271 40.87 7.59 18.13
N GLY A 272 41.14 8.22 19.27
CA GLY A 272 42.42 8.90 19.53
C GLY A 272 42.70 10.04 18.53
N ALA A 273 43.62 9.79 17.59
CA ALA A 273 44.05 10.77 16.58
C ALA A 273 43.43 10.55 15.19
N THR A 274 42.76 9.41 14.97
CA THR A 274 42.15 9.06 13.68
C THR A 274 40.66 9.40 13.68
N ILE A 275 40.16 9.82 12.51
CA ILE A 275 38.75 10.13 12.28
C ILE A 275 38.27 9.15 11.21
N ASP A 276 37.34 8.28 11.60
CA ASP A 276 36.77 7.26 10.73
C ASP A 276 35.31 7.59 10.39
N ASP A 277 34.97 7.48 9.10
CA ASP A 277 33.61 7.67 8.62
C ASP A 277 32.84 6.36 8.79
N VAL A 278 31.87 6.35 9.71
CA VAL A 278 31.08 5.16 10.03
C VAL A 278 29.60 5.38 9.69
N PRO A 279 28.87 4.34 9.26
CA PRO A 279 27.41 4.42 9.10
C PRO A 279 26.75 4.83 10.42
N LEU A 280 25.74 5.69 10.37
CA LEU A 280 25.06 6.17 11.57
C LEU A 280 24.42 5.04 12.39
N GLU A 281 24.06 3.91 11.76
CA GLU A 281 23.57 2.71 12.47
C GLU A 281 24.61 2.03 13.36
N SER A 282 25.90 2.26 13.12
CA SER A 282 26.99 1.63 13.87
C SER A 282 27.49 2.44 15.08
N VAL A 283 26.96 3.65 15.26
CA VAL A 283 27.31 4.55 16.37
C VAL A 283 26.69 4.03 17.66
N GLN A 284 27.50 3.91 18.71
CA GLN A 284 27.07 3.44 20.03
C GLN A 284 27.08 4.57 21.07
N PRO A 285 26.27 4.48 22.14
CA PRO A 285 26.38 5.38 23.27
C PRO A 285 27.81 5.34 23.83
N GLY A 286 28.40 6.52 24.05
CA GLY A 286 29.79 6.68 24.47
C GLY A 286 30.77 6.98 23.34
N ASP A 287 30.41 6.77 22.07
CA ASP A 287 31.28 7.11 20.94
C ASP A 287 31.58 8.62 20.91
N HIS A 288 32.83 8.98 20.64
CA HIS A 288 33.24 10.36 20.40
C HIS A 288 33.11 10.70 18.93
N LEU A 289 32.34 11.74 18.60
CA LEU A 289 32.03 12.13 17.23
C LEU A 289 32.52 13.56 16.98
N LEU A 290 33.08 13.80 15.79
CA LEU A 290 33.42 15.11 15.29
C LEU A 290 32.26 15.67 14.46
N VAL A 291 31.85 16.90 14.75
CA VAL A 291 30.87 17.64 13.94
C VAL A 291 31.56 18.86 13.34
N ARG A 292 31.62 18.94 12.01
CA ARG A 292 32.27 20.06 11.30
C ARG A 292 31.29 21.21 11.05
N PRO A 293 31.78 22.44 10.75
CA PRO A 293 30.92 23.56 10.39
C PRO A 293 30.05 23.20 9.17
N GLY A 294 28.75 23.52 9.23
CA GLY A 294 27.77 23.19 8.21
C GLY A 294 27.23 21.77 8.25
N GLU A 295 27.78 20.88 9.08
CA GLU A 295 27.27 19.51 9.22
C GLU A 295 26.08 19.43 10.18
N GLN A 296 25.23 18.42 9.97
CA GLN A 296 24.19 18.07 10.91
C GLN A 296 24.77 17.27 12.07
N VAL A 297 24.26 17.54 13.27
CA VAL A 297 24.58 16.75 14.46
C VAL A 297 23.97 15.35 14.29
N PRO A 298 24.77 14.26 14.31
CA PRO A 298 24.31 12.93 13.92
C PRO A 298 23.37 12.25 14.92
N VAL A 299 23.61 12.45 16.23
CA VAL A 299 22.86 11.84 17.34
C VAL A 299 22.74 12.82 18.50
N ASP A 300 21.92 12.52 19.50
CA ASP A 300 21.90 13.33 20.72
C ASP A 300 23.14 13.03 21.57
N GLY A 301 23.73 14.07 22.15
CA GLY A 301 24.89 13.91 23.02
C GLY A 301 25.32 15.19 23.72
N VAL A 302 26.53 15.15 24.27
CA VAL A 302 27.11 16.28 25.03
C VAL A 302 28.43 16.70 24.40
N VAL A 303 28.64 18.00 24.27
CA VAL A 303 29.88 18.56 23.73
C VAL A 303 31.02 18.29 24.71
N THR A 304 32.09 17.64 24.22
CA THR A 304 33.29 17.34 25.01
C THR A 304 34.44 18.28 24.70
N GLU A 305 34.54 18.81 23.47
CA GLU A 305 35.59 19.78 23.10
C GLU A 305 35.10 20.73 22.01
N GLY A 306 35.59 21.97 22.01
CA GLY A 306 35.23 22.99 21.02
C GLY A 306 34.05 23.87 21.44
N ARG A 307 33.69 24.79 20.54
CA ARG A 307 32.56 25.72 20.69
C ARG A 307 32.00 26.06 19.32
N SER A 308 30.69 26.22 19.22
CA SER A 308 30.02 26.61 17.97
C SER A 308 28.61 27.13 18.24
N SER A 309 28.00 27.76 17.24
CA SER A 309 26.57 28.03 17.24
C SER A 309 25.81 26.95 16.47
N VAL A 310 24.72 26.47 17.07
CA VAL A 310 23.87 25.39 16.52
C VAL A 310 22.48 25.94 16.22
N ASP A 311 22.02 25.70 14.99
CA ASP A 311 20.66 26.03 14.55
C ASP A 311 19.68 24.95 15.01
N ARG A 312 18.76 25.35 15.90
CA ARG A 312 17.70 24.50 16.46
C ARG A 312 16.32 24.81 15.90
N SER A 313 16.21 25.65 14.86
CA SER A 313 14.94 26.10 14.29
C SER A 313 14.05 24.93 13.86
N MET A 314 14.65 23.85 13.34
CA MET A 314 13.93 22.65 12.91
C MET A 314 13.26 21.86 14.05
N LEU A 315 13.75 21.98 15.28
CA LEU A 315 13.20 21.28 16.45
C LEU A 315 12.35 22.20 17.35
N THR A 316 12.73 23.47 17.45
CA THR A 316 12.16 24.42 18.42
C THR A 316 11.32 25.51 17.78
N GLY A 317 11.46 25.72 16.47
CA GLY A 317 10.87 26.86 15.76
C GLY A 317 11.56 28.20 16.03
N GLU A 318 12.58 28.23 16.90
CA GLU A 318 13.29 29.46 17.23
C GLU A 318 14.35 29.79 16.15
N PRO A 319 14.33 30.99 15.56
CA PRO A 319 15.19 31.33 14.43
C PRO A 319 16.62 31.72 14.84
N ILE A 320 16.90 31.88 16.13
CA ILE A 320 18.20 32.34 16.63
C ILE A 320 19.06 31.11 16.97
N PRO A 321 20.25 30.95 16.37
CA PRO A 321 21.18 29.89 16.73
C PRO A 321 21.64 30.00 18.19
N VAL A 322 21.81 28.85 18.84
CA VAL A 322 22.23 28.77 20.24
C VAL A 322 23.72 28.42 20.30
N GLU A 323 24.48 29.18 21.09
CA GLU A 323 25.88 28.87 21.37
C GLU A 323 25.99 27.61 22.23
N VAL A 324 26.88 26.69 21.86
CA VAL A 324 27.17 25.47 22.60
C VAL A 324 28.66 25.36 22.87
N ALA A 325 28.99 24.95 24.10
CA ALA A 325 30.35 24.75 24.58
C ALA A 325 30.46 23.45 25.38
N HIS A 326 31.66 23.18 25.93
CA HIS A 326 31.93 21.99 26.72
C HIS A 326 30.87 21.79 27.84
N GLY A 327 30.27 20.60 27.88
CA GLY A 327 29.24 20.22 28.83
C GLY A 327 27.81 20.47 28.37
N ASP A 328 27.59 21.23 27.29
CA ASP A 328 26.26 21.50 26.78
C ASP A 328 25.69 20.33 25.98
N ALA A 329 24.38 20.13 26.08
CA ALA A 329 23.66 19.11 25.33
C ALA A 329 23.35 19.58 23.90
N VAL A 330 23.59 18.73 22.92
CA VAL A 330 23.27 18.92 21.51
C VAL A 330 22.30 17.86 21.03
N ALA A 331 21.33 18.26 20.23
CA ALA A 331 20.30 17.38 19.70
C ALA A 331 20.62 16.95 18.26
N GLY A 332 20.38 15.67 17.97
CA GLY A 332 20.51 15.13 16.62
C GLY A 332 19.56 15.82 15.64
N GLY A 333 20.03 16.04 14.40
CA GLY A 333 19.28 16.70 13.33
C GLY A 333 19.36 18.24 13.34
N THR A 334 19.94 18.85 14.37
CA THR A 334 20.31 20.27 14.37
C THR A 334 21.50 20.53 13.44
N VAL A 335 21.68 21.76 12.96
CA VAL A 335 22.77 22.12 12.03
C VAL A 335 23.83 22.92 12.77
N ASN A 336 25.06 22.44 12.72
CA ASN A 336 26.22 23.17 13.22
C ASN A 336 26.59 24.29 12.23
N GLN A 337 26.85 25.52 12.69
CA GLN A 337 27.13 26.65 11.79
C GLN A 337 28.62 26.99 11.66
N THR A 338 29.23 27.61 12.67
CA THR A 338 30.50 28.34 12.54
C THR A 338 31.73 27.57 12.99
N GLY A 339 31.68 26.89 14.13
CA GLY A 339 32.81 26.16 14.73
C GLY A 339 32.74 24.66 14.49
N SER A 340 33.81 23.93 14.83
CA SER A 340 33.77 22.47 14.98
C SER A 340 33.77 22.11 16.45
N PHE A 341 33.12 21.01 16.79
CA PHE A 341 33.14 20.47 18.14
C PHE A 341 33.17 18.95 18.12
N ARG A 342 33.73 18.38 19.19
CA ARG A 342 33.62 16.96 19.49
C ARG A 342 32.52 16.75 20.50
N MET A 343 31.76 15.69 20.32
CA MET A 343 30.67 15.32 21.21
C MET A 343 30.77 13.85 21.61
N ARG A 344 30.24 13.51 22.78
CA ARG A 344 30.02 12.13 23.21
C ARG A 344 28.58 11.76 22.94
N ALA A 345 28.36 10.69 22.19
CA ALA A 345 27.03 10.17 21.89
C ALA A 345 26.35 9.67 23.18
N GLU A 346 25.10 10.06 23.42
CA GLU A 346 24.32 9.56 24.57
C GLU A 346 23.10 8.76 24.12
N ARG A 347 22.26 9.33 23.24
CA ARG A 347 21.07 8.66 22.72
C ARG A 347 21.19 8.47 21.21
N VAL A 348 21.30 7.21 20.79
CA VAL A 348 21.52 6.81 19.39
C VAL A 348 20.32 6.05 18.83
N GLY A 349 20.19 6.05 17.51
CA GLY A 349 19.14 5.32 16.81
C GLY A 349 17.73 5.62 17.34
N ALA A 350 17.04 4.56 17.76
CA ALA A 350 15.68 4.55 18.32
C ALA A 350 15.40 5.59 19.41
N ASP A 351 16.40 5.89 20.23
CA ASP A 351 16.23 6.69 21.46
C ASP A 351 16.55 8.18 21.25
N SER A 352 17.01 8.55 20.05
CA SER A 352 17.26 9.94 19.69
C SER A 352 15.96 10.76 19.65
N MET A 353 16.06 12.05 19.97
CA MET A 353 14.93 12.97 19.97
C MET A 353 14.23 13.03 18.61
N LEU A 354 14.99 13.07 17.52
CA LEU A 354 14.45 13.04 16.15
C LEU A 354 13.67 11.75 15.89
N MET A 355 14.19 10.58 16.29
CA MET A 355 13.48 9.31 16.11
C MET A 355 12.22 9.21 16.98
N ARG A 356 12.22 9.80 18.18
CA ARG A 356 11.00 9.95 19.00
C ARG A 356 9.96 10.83 18.31
N ILE A 357 10.36 11.98 17.78
CA ILE A 357 9.45 12.86 17.02
C ILE A 357 8.90 12.12 15.80
N LEU A 358 9.76 11.44 15.03
CA LEU A 358 9.33 10.64 13.88
C LEU A 358 8.36 9.53 14.29
N ARG A 359 8.61 8.81 15.37
CA ARG A 359 7.69 7.79 15.92
C ARG A 359 6.35 8.41 16.32
N LEU A 360 6.36 9.55 16.99
CA LEU A 360 5.13 10.23 17.40
C LEU A 360 4.32 10.70 16.17
N VAL A 361 5.00 11.23 15.14
CA VAL A 361 4.37 11.62 13.88
C VAL A 361 3.84 10.39 13.12
N GLU A 362 4.60 9.30 13.04
CA GLU A 362 4.15 8.05 12.43
C GLU A 362 2.96 7.43 13.17
N GLN A 363 2.98 7.46 14.51
CA GLN A 363 1.87 7.00 15.36
C GLN A 363 0.63 7.87 15.16
N ALA A 364 0.79 9.19 15.08
CA ALA A 364 -0.30 10.11 14.80
C ALA A 364 -0.87 9.91 13.39
N GLN A 365 -0.02 9.65 12.39
CA GLN A 365 -0.43 9.35 11.00
C GLN A 365 -0.97 7.94 10.80
N ALA A 366 -0.87 7.05 11.80
CA ALA A 366 -1.50 5.73 11.77
C ALA A 366 -3.04 5.79 11.94
N SER A 367 -3.61 6.98 12.13
CA SER A 367 -5.06 7.15 12.19
C SER A 367 -5.70 6.96 10.81
N LYS A 368 -6.62 5.99 10.74
CA LYS A 368 -7.31 5.53 9.54
C LYS A 368 -8.21 6.61 8.90
N ALA A 369 -8.11 6.78 7.57
CA ALA A 369 -9.14 7.39 6.72
C ALA A 369 -10.55 6.89 7.06
N GLU A 370 -11.52 7.79 7.19
CA GLU A 370 -12.87 7.41 7.62
C GLU A 370 -13.79 6.99 6.47
N VAL A 371 -13.64 7.57 5.27
CA VAL A 371 -14.51 7.22 4.13
C VAL A 371 -14.22 5.82 3.57
N SER A 372 -12.96 5.35 3.62
CA SER A 372 -12.64 3.95 3.25
C SER A 372 -13.33 2.93 4.19
N LYS A 373 -13.48 3.26 5.48
CA LYS A 373 -14.28 2.46 6.42
C LYS A 373 -15.76 2.47 6.07
N LEU A 374 -16.28 3.60 5.56
CA LEU A 374 -17.69 3.70 5.15
C LEU A 374 -17.99 2.78 3.97
N ALA A 375 -17.16 2.82 2.92
CA ALA A 375 -17.32 1.96 1.74
C ALA A 375 -17.26 0.47 2.12
N ASP A 376 -16.31 0.08 2.97
CA ASP A 376 -16.18 -1.30 3.45
C ASP A 376 -17.30 -1.71 4.41
N ARG A 377 -17.82 -0.79 5.24
CA ARG A 377 -18.99 -1.05 6.10
C ARG A 377 -20.25 -1.25 5.27
N VAL A 378 -20.41 -0.46 4.21
CA VAL A 378 -21.48 -0.66 3.22
C VAL A 378 -21.32 -2.02 2.57
N ALA A 379 -20.11 -2.38 2.10
CA ALA A 379 -19.86 -3.69 1.49
C ALA A 379 -20.14 -4.87 2.44
N ALA A 380 -19.77 -4.74 3.72
CA ALA A 380 -19.97 -5.78 4.74
C ALA A 380 -21.45 -6.11 4.98
N VAL A 381 -22.37 -5.16 4.74
CA VAL A 381 -23.82 -5.38 4.81
C VAL A 381 -24.40 -5.71 3.44
N PHE A 382 -23.98 -4.99 2.40
CA PHE A 382 -24.51 -5.11 1.05
C PHE A 382 -24.22 -6.49 0.44
N VAL A 383 -23.01 -7.02 0.62
CA VAL A 383 -22.63 -8.31 0.02
C VAL A 383 -23.45 -9.48 0.57
N PRO A 384 -23.61 -9.67 1.90
CA PRO A 384 -24.50 -10.70 2.43
C PRO A 384 -25.95 -10.56 1.99
N VAL A 385 -26.47 -9.32 1.93
CA VAL A 385 -27.84 -9.05 1.46
C VAL A 385 -28.01 -9.47 0.00
N VAL A 386 -27.09 -9.09 -0.88
CA VAL A 386 -27.12 -9.46 -2.31
C VAL A 386 -27.04 -10.98 -2.49
N ILE A 387 -26.14 -11.67 -1.76
CA ILE A 387 -26.04 -13.13 -1.82
C ILE A 387 -27.35 -13.77 -1.36
N THR A 388 -27.96 -13.25 -0.29
CA THR A 388 -29.25 -13.73 0.21
C THR A 388 -30.36 -13.55 -0.82
N ILE A 389 -30.41 -12.40 -1.49
CA ILE A 389 -31.37 -12.12 -2.57
C ILE A 389 -31.11 -13.03 -3.77
N ALA A 390 -29.85 -13.28 -4.14
CA ALA A 390 -29.51 -14.17 -5.25
C ALA A 390 -29.93 -15.63 -4.96
N ILE A 391 -29.73 -16.11 -3.73
CA ILE A 391 -30.20 -17.43 -3.28
C ILE A 391 -31.73 -17.48 -3.26
N ALA A 392 -32.39 -16.45 -2.74
CA ALA A 392 -33.86 -16.38 -2.72
C ALA A 392 -34.44 -16.38 -4.14
N ALA A 393 -33.82 -15.61 -5.06
CA ALA A 393 -34.19 -15.60 -6.47
C ALA A 393 -33.99 -16.98 -7.10
N PHE A 394 -32.87 -17.66 -6.84
CA PHE A 394 -32.65 -19.03 -7.30
C PHE A 394 -33.77 -19.97 -6.84
N VAL A 395 -34.07 -20.00 -5.53
CA VAL A 395 -35.09 -20.90 -4.96
C VAL A 395 -36.46 -20.61 -5.54
N LEU A 396 -36.88 -19.34 -5.59
CA LEU A 396 -38.19 -18.96 -6.12
C LEU A 396 -38.36 -19.35 -7.59
N TRP A 397 -37.35 -19.12 -8.42
CA TRP A 397 -37.40 -19.50 -9.84
C TRP A 397 -37.22 -21.00 -10.05
N PHE A 398 -36.59 -21.72 -9.13
CA PHE A 398 -36.50 -23.18 -9.18
C PHE A 398 -37.83 -23.84 -8.83
N ASP A 399 -38.54 -23.33 -7.83
CA ASP A 399 -39.80 -23.92 -7.35
C ASP A 399 -41.02 -23.46 -8.16
N PHE A 400 -41.04 -22.20 -8.61
CA PHE A 400 -42.21 -21.59 -9.27
C PHE A 400 -41.96 -21.12 -10.71
N GLY A 401 -40.72 -21.24 -11.21
CA GLY A 401 -40.36 -20.78 -12.54
C GLY A 401 -40.85 -21.69 -13.67
N PRO A 402 -40.93 -21.16 -14.90
CA PRO A 402 -41.28 -21.96 -16.07
C PRO A 402 -40.20 -23.01 -16.36
N ALA A 403 -40.61 -24.12 -16.97
CA ALA A 403 -39.68 -25.16 -17.39
C ALA A 403 -38.74 -24.65 -18.50
N PRO A 404 -37.43 -24.91 -18.43
CA PRO A 404 -36.74 -25.62 -17.35
C PRO A 404 -36.36 -24.69 -16.20
N ALA A 405 -36.78 -25.09 -14.99
CA ALA A 405 -36.68 -24.27 -13.78
C ALA A 405 -35.24 -24.01 -13.36
N LEU A 406 -34.34 -25.00 -13.44
CA LEU A 406 -32.91 -24.85 -13.11
C LEU A 406 -32.24 -23.75 -13.93
N ALA A 407 -32.61 -23.67 -15.21
CA ALA A 407 -32.03 -22.75 -16.18
C ALA A 407 -32.41 -21.30 -15.85
N HIS A 408 -33.70 -21.06 -15.59
CA HIS A 408 -34.21 -19.75 -15.17
C HIS A 408 -33.74 -19.37 -13.76
N ALA A 409 -33.66 -20.32 -12.83
CA ALA A 409 -33.15 -20.11 -11.48
C ALA A 409 -31.68 -19.67 -11.47
N LEU A 410 -30.83 -20.35 -12.25
CA LEU A 410 -29.43 -19.95 -12.42
C LEU A 410 -29.34 -18.56 -13.04
N LEU A 411 -30.09 -18.28 -14.12
CA LEU A 411 -30.10 -16.96 -14.74
C LEU A 411 -30.49 -15.86 -13.75
N ALA A 412 -31.58 -16.03 -13.00
CA ALA A 412 -32.04 -15.04 -12.04
C ALA A 412 -30.96 -14.76 -10.96
N ALA A 413 -30.36 -15.81 -10.41
CA ALA A 413 -29.30 -15.68 -9.41
C ALA A 413 -28.05 -14.98 -9.97
N VAL A 414 -27.61 -15.39 -11.17
CA VAL A 414 -26.46 -14.78 -11.86
C VAL A 414 -26.75 -13.31 -12.19
N SER A 415 -27.93 -12.98 -12.69
CA SER A 415 -28.33 -11.60 -12.98
C SER A 415 -28.29 -10.71 -11.75
N VAL A 416 -28.78 -11.19 -10.60
CA VAL A 416 -28.69 -10.46 -9.32
C VAL A 416 -27.23 -10.21 -8.94
N LEU A 417 -26.37 -11.22 -9.02
CA LEU A 417 -24.94 -11.08 -8.70
C LEU A 417 -24.21 -10.12 -9.65
N ILE A 418 -24.54 -10.16 -10.94
CA ILE A 418 -23.96 -9.28 -11.96
C ILE A 418 -24.39 -7.83 -11.73
N ILE A 419 -25.69 -7.58 -11.59
CA ILE A 419 -26.22 -6.20 -11.49
C ILE A 419 -25.81 -5.53 -10.18
N ALA A 420 -25.58 -6.31 -9.13
CA ALA A 420 -25.18 -5.79 -7.83
C ALA A 420 -23.72 -5.35 -7.77
N CYS A 421 -22.89 -5.60 -8.79
CA CYS A 421 -21.46 -5.26 -8.75
C CYS A 421 -21.24 -3.73 -8.72
N PRO A 422 -20.73 -3.14 -7.62
CA PRO A 422 -20.71 -1.69 -7.40
C PRO A 422 -19.48 -1.05 -8.05
N CYS A 423 -19.34 -1.16 -9.36
CA CYS A 423 -18.15 -0.73 -10.10
C CYS A 423 -17.85 0.77 -9.92
N ALA A 424 -18.90 1.60 -9.85
CA ALA A 424 -18.78 3.03 -9.64
C ALA A 424 -18.34 3.41 -8.21
N LEU A 425 -18.73 2.61 -7.21
CA LEU A 425 -18.39 2.87 -5.81
C LEU A 425 -16.87 2.82 -5.59
N GLY A 426 -16.19 1.87 -6.24
CA GLY A 426 -14.73 1.74 -6.18
C GLY A 426 -13.96 2.89 -6.85
N LEU A 427 -14.60 3.65 -7.75
CA LEU A 427 -14.01 4.79 -8.46
C LEU A 427 -14.36 6.16 -7.84
N ALA A 428 -15.48 6.25 -7.12
CA ALA A 428 -16.01 7.49 -6.60
C ALA A 428 -15.01 8.19 -5.65
N THR A 429 -14.54 7.48 -4.62
CA THR A 429 -13.63 8.05 -3.61
C THR A 429 -12.27 8.45 -4.21
N PRO A 430 -11.54 7.59 -4.95
CA PRO A 430 -10.24 7.98 -5.52
C PRO A 430 -10.32 9.16 -6.48
N THR A 431 -11.40 9.24 -7.28
CA THR A 431 -11.59 10.34 -8.25
C THR A 431 -11.84 11.66 -7.52
N ALA A 432 -12.74 11.67 -6.53
CA ALA A 432 -13.01 12.85 -5.72
C ALA A 432 -11.76 13.37 -5.01
N LEU A 433 -10.96 12.47 -4.44
CA LEU A 433 -9.70 12.80 -3.79
C LEU A 433 -8.65 13.34 -4.78
N MET A 434 -8.51 12.73 -5.95
CA MET A 434 -7.56 13.18 -6.97
C MET A 434 -7.89 14.59 -7.46
N VAL A 435 -9.17 14.88 -7.72
CA VAL A 435 -9.61 16.21 -8.13
C VAL A 435 -9.49 17.21 -6.98
N GLY A 436 -9.92 16.84 -5.77
CA GLY A 436 -9.86 17.70 -4.58
C GLY A 436 -8.43 18.10 -4.21
N THR A 437 -7.49 17.15 -4.24
CA THR A 437 -6.06 17.44 -4.02
C THR A 437 -5.44 18.28 -5.12
N GLY A 438 -5.81 18.04 -6.38
CA GLY A 438 -5.39 18.89 -7.51
C GLY A 438 -5.87 20.33 -7.33
N ARG A 439 -7.15 20.51 -6.98
CA ARG A 439 -7.73 21.83 -6.74
C ARG A 439 -7.12 22.54 -5.53
N GLY A 440 -6.85 21.82 -4.45
CA GLY A 440 -6.14 22.36 -3.28
C GLY A 440 -4.77 22.92 -3.66
N ALA A 441 -4.01 22.21 -4.50
CA ALA A 441 -2.70 22.66 -4.96
C ALA A 441 -2.76 23.95 -5.79
N GLU A 442 -3.78 24.12 -6.65
CA GLU A 442 -4.02 25.37 -7.38
C GLU A 442 -4.32 26.56 -6.45
N LEU A 443 -4.85 26.28 -5.26
CA LEU A 443 -5.12 27.28 -4.22
C LEU A 443 -3.95 27.46 -3.24
N GLY A 444 -2.79 26.83 -3.48
CA GLY A 444 -1.63 26.88 -2.59
C GLY A 444 -1.75 26.01 -1.34
N VAL A 445 -2.77 25.15 -1.25
CA VAL A 445 -3.00 24.24 -0.13
C VAL A 445 -2.50 22.84 -0.51
N LEU A 446 -1.35 22.45 0.05
CA LEU A 446 -0.77 21.13 -0.17
C LEU A 446 -1.31 20.12 0.84
N LEU A 447 -2.19 19.24 0.37
CA LEU A 447 -2.78 18.18 1.19
C LEU A 447 -1.85 16.96 1.23
N SER A 448 -1.49 16.55 2.43
CA SER A 448 -0.61 15.39 2.66
C SER A 448 -1.31 14.04 2.43
N GLY A 449 -2.63 13.99 2.23
CA GLY A 449 -3.35 12.77 1.87
C GLY A 449 -4.87 12.92 1.88
N ALA A 450 -5.56 11.82 1.59
CA ALA A 450 -7.02 11.76 1.57
C ALA A 450 -7.64 12.08 2.93
N ASP A 451 -7.05 11.52 3.98
CA ASP A 451 -7.46 11.62 5.36
C ASP A 451 -7.37 13.08 5.85
N ALA A 452 -6.39 13.84 5.34
CA ALA A 452 -6.23 15.25 5.67
C ALA A 452 -7.36 16.11 5.09
N LEU A 453 -7.81 15.82 3.86
CA LEU A 453 -8.93 16.52 3.23
C LEU A 453 -10.24 16.23 3.96
N GLU A 454 -10.46 14.98 4.37
CA GLU A 454 -11.65 14.57 5.13
C GLU A 454 -11.66 15.14 6.54
N SER A 455 -10.53 15.05 7.24
CA SER A 455 -10.44 15.56 8.62
C SER A 455 -10.59 17.09 8.66
N ALA A 456 -10.14 17.79 7.61
CA ALA A 456 -10.28 19.23 7.49
C ALA A 456 -11.74 19.70 7.50
N GLU A 457 -12.68 18.89 6.98
CA GLU A 457 -14.12 19.21 7.00
C GLU A 457 -14.68 19.26 8.42
N ARG A 458 -14.08 18.52 9.35
CA ARG A 458 -14.53 18.43 10.76
C ARG A 458 -13.81 19.41 11.68
N ILE A 459 -12.88 20.20 11.18
CA ILE A 459 -12.15 21.17 12.00
C ILE A 459 -13.10 22.28 12.41
N ASP A 460 -13.36 22.38 13.71
CA ASP A 460 -14.12 23.49 14.33
C ASP A 460 -13.21 24.56 14.95
N THR A 461 -11.97 24.18 15.27
CA THR A 461 -11.02 24.98 16.03
C THR A 461 -9.66 24.96 15.34
N VAL A 462 -9.09 26.14 15.06
CA VAL A 462 -7.75 26.29 14.48
C VAL A 462 -6.83 26.95 15.51
N VAL A 463 -5.77 26.23 15.91
CA VAL A 463 -4.73 26.73 16.81
C VAL A 463 -3.48 27.03 15.99
N PHE A 464 -3.01 28.27 16.05
CA PHE A 464 -1.81 28.69 15.33
C PHE A 464 -0.59 28.70 16.24
N ASP A 465 0.52 28.14 15.75
CA ASP A 465 1.83 28.48 16.33
C ASP A 465 2.16 29.94 16.02
N LYS A 466 2.86 30.62 16.92
CA LYS A 466 3.18 32.03 16.72
C LYS A 466 4.32 32.19 15.71
N THR A 467 5.45 31.55 15.99
CA THR A 467 6.70 31.82 15.27
C THR A 467 6.71 31.09 13.93
N GLY A 468 6.93 31.81 12.84
CA GLY A 468 7.00 31.22 11.48
C GLY A 468 5.65 30.87 10.85
N THR A 469 4.55 30.88 11.62
CA THR A 469 3.18 30.79 11.08
C THR A 469 2.49 32.15 11.08
N LEU A 470 2.42 32.83 12.24
CA LEU A 470 1.86 34.19 12.33
C LEU A 470 2.94 35.27 12.09
N THR A 471 4.21 34.97 12.37
CA THR A 471 5.33 35.90 12.20
C THR A 471 6.13 35.60 10.93
N ARG A 472 6.87 36.61 10.43
CA ARG A 472 7.76 36.49 9.26
C ARG A 472 8.95 35.53 9.45
N GLY A 473 9.15 34.98 10.66
CA GLY A 473 10.25 34.06 10.97
C GLY A 473 11.64 34.68 10.91
N LYS A 474 11.76 36.00 10.72
CA LYS A 474 13.00 36.75 10.70
C LYS A 474 12.93 37.89 11.71
N PRO A 475 13.96 38.07 12.55
CA PRO A 475 14.06 39.26 13.36
C PRO A 475 14.19 40.48 12.43
N ASP A 476 13.35 41.48 12.67
CA ASP A 476 13.36 42.77 11.98
C ASP A 476 13.59 43.83 13.04
N VAL A 477 14.46 44.80 12.77
CA VAL A 477 14.75 45.87 13.74
C VAL A 477 13.62 46.89 13.62
N THR A 478 12.67 46.84 14.54
CA THR A 478 11.49 47.73 14.60
C THR A 478 11.72 48.93 15.50
#